data_AF-A0A933C173-F1
#
_entry.id   AF-A0A933C173-F1
#
_cell.length_a   1.000
_cell.length_b   1.000
_cell.length_c   1.000
_cell.angle_alpha   90.00
_cell.angle_beta   90.00
_cell.angle_gamma   90.00
#
_symmetry.space_group_name_H-M   'P 1'
#
loop_
_entity.id
_entity.type
_entity.pdbx_description
1 polymer ?
#
loop_
_entity_poly.entity_id
_entity_poly.type
_entity_poly.pdbx_seq_one_letter_code
_entity_poly.pdbx_strand_id
1 'polypeptide(L)'
;MLAASALLAAARALGWTRLAPARLLGCLFLSEPRGLTNLTLGLALEFGLGTLAFPALYAFVFHLSARADVRTGAMLGLVHGLATAFSLPLIARSGRCGRRGVMAPAGLLGWGLGPATPVLLLLAHTVYGALLGYVYAGPGL
;
A
#
# COMPACT_ATOMS: atom_id res chain seq x y z
N MET A 1 -1.86 -5.42 -6.10
CA MET A 1 -1.77 -4.02 -5.65
C MET A 1 -2.65 -3.07 -6.46
N LEU A 2 -2.78 -3.22 -7.79
CA LEU A 2 -3.69 -2.41 -8.61
C LEU A 2 -5.15 -2.34 -8.08
N ALA A 3 -5.69 -3.45 -7.55
CA ALA A 3 -7.01 -3.45 -6.91
C ALA A 3 -7.05 -2.57 -5.64
N ALA A 4 -5.99 -2.60 -4.82
CA ALA A 4 -5.84 -1.74 -3.65
C ALA A 4 -5.70 -0.26 -4.06
N SER A 5 -4.92 0.02 -5.12
CA SER A 5 -4.76 1.36 -5.69
C SER A 5 -6.06 1.90 -6.28
N ALA A 6 -6.84 1.05 -6.98
CA ALA A 6 -8.14 1.40 -7.55
C ALA A 6 -9.18 1.69 -6.46
N LEU A 7 -9.24 0.88 -5.41
CA LEU A 7 -10.11 1.11 -4.25
C LEU A 7 -9.78 2.45 -3.57
N LEU A 8 -8.50 2.72 -3.33
CA LEU A 8 -8.04 3.99 -2.74
C LEU A 8 -8.28 5.18 -3.68
N ALA A 9 -8.15 5.00 -4.99
CA ALA A 9 -8.46 6.03 -5.98
C ALA A 9 -9.95 6.38 -6.01
N ALA A 10 -10.83 5.37 -5.99
CA ALA A 10 -12.27 5.55 -5.90
C ALA A 10 -12.67 6.23 -4.59
N ALA A 11 -12.13 5.77 -3.45
CA ALA A 11 -12.37 6.38 -2.15
C ALA A 11 -11.85 7.83 -2.07
N ARG A 12 -10.76 8.14 -2.77
CA ARG A 12 -10.25 9.50 -2.90
C ARG A 12 -11.17 10.37 -3.74
N ALA A 13 -11.73 9.85 -4.83
CA ALA A 13 -12.73 10.56 -5.64
C ALA A 13 -14.00 10.89 -4.83
N LEU A 14 -14.36 10.01 -3.90
CA LEU A 14 -15.46 10.20 -2.94
C LEU A 14 -15.10 11.10 -1.74
N GLY A 15 -13.86 11.60 -1.66
CA GLY A 15 -13.40 12.48 -0.56
C GLY A 15 -13.15 11.76 0.77
N TRP A 16 -13.21 10.43 0.82
CA TRP A 16 -13.04 9.64 2.04
C TRP A 16 -11.58 9.53 2.49
N THR A 17 -10.64 9.67 1.55
CA THR A 17 -9.20 9.72 1.83
C THR A 17 -8.47 10.66 0.87
N ARG A 18 -7.39 11.27 1.35
CA ARG A 18 -6.41 12.04 0.57
C ARG A 18 -5.16 11.23 0.26
N LEU A 19 -5.11 9.96 0.65
CA LEU A 19 -4.00 9.07 0.31
C LEU A 19 -3.96 8.87 -1.21
N ALA A 20 -2.80 9.12 -1.80
CA ALA A 20 -2.49 8.76 -3.19
C ALA A 20 -1.17 7.99 -3.17
N PRO A 21 -1.21 6.65 -3.11
CA PRO A 21 -0.01 5.82 -2.90
C PRO A 21 1.11 6.10 -3.90
N ALA A 22 0.80 6.11 -5.21
CA ALA A 22 1.76 6.49 -6.24
C ALA A 22 2.43 7.85 -5.96
N ARG A 23 1.66 8.91 -5.67
CA ARG A 23 2.26 10.24 -5.38
C ARG A 23 3.09 10.24 -4.10
N LEU A 24 2.68 9.49 -3.08
CA LEU A 24 3.45 9.34 -1.84
C LEU A 24 4.80 8.67 -2.11
N LEU A 25 4.81 7.59 -2.91
CA LEU A 25 6.02 6.87 -3.30
C LEU A 25 6.94 7.71 -4.19
N GLY A 26 6.40 8.41 -5.20
CA GLY A 26 7.18 9.34 -6.00
C GLY A 26 7.80 10.46 -5.15
N CYS A 27 7.07 10.95 -4.15
CA CYS A 27 7.52 11.94 -3.18
C CYS A 27 8.64 11.49 -2.24
N LEU A 28 8.96 10.19 -2.18
CA LEU A 28 10.17 9.72 -1.48
C LEU A 28 11.44 10.20 -2.18
N PHE A 29 11.41 10.22 -3.52
CA PHE A 29 12.57 10.48 -4.36
C PHE A 29 12.54 11.83 -5.05
N LEU A 30 11.35 12.39 -5.27
CA LEU A 30 11.14 13.63 -6.00
C LEU A 30 10.49 14.68 -5.09
N SER A 31 10.85 15.94 -5.31
CA SER A 31 10.38 17.04 -4.49
C SER A 31 9.10 17.70 -5.02
N GLU A 32 8.75 17.43 -6.28
CA GLU A 32 7.58 17.99 -6.96
C GLU A 32 6.39 17.03 -6.83
N PRO A 33 5.37 17.32 -6.00
CA PRO A 33 4.29 16.37 -5.69
C PRO A 33 3.24 16.23 -6.81
N ARG A 34 3.17 17.18 -7.74
CA ARG A 34 2.14 17.23 -8.80
C ARG A 34 2.70 16.98 -10.21
N GLY A 35 4.01 16.79 -10.35
CA GLY A 35 4.64 16.55 -11.65
C GLY A 35 4.31 15.17 -12.22
N LEU A 36 4.25 15.06 -13.55
CA LEU A 36 4.06 13.78 -14.25
C LEU A 36 5.15 12.77 -13.87
N THR A 37 6.40 13.21 -13.74
CA THR A 37 7.54 12.37 -13.32
C THR A 37 7.34 11.75 -11.93
N ASN A 38 6.70 12.48 -11.01
CA ASN A 38 6.39 11.95 -9.68
C ASN A 38 5.35 10.85 -9.77
N LEU A 39 4.27 11.10 -10.53
CA LEU A 39 3.22 10.12 -10.74
C LEU A 39 3.75 8.86 -11.43
N THR A 40 4.56 9.00 -12.49
CA THR A 40 5.10 7.85 -13.24
C THR A 40 6.08 7.03 -12.39
N LEU A 41 7.01 7.68 -11.70
CA LEU A 41 7.92 7.00 -10.77
C LEU A 41 7.15 6.30 -9.65
N GLY A 42 6.16 6.99 -9.09
CA GLY A 42 5.27 6.47 -8.07
C GLY A 42 4.54 5.20 -8.49
N LEU A 43 3.93 5.23 -9.69
CA LEU A 43 3.24 4.08 -10.27
C LEU A 43 4.22 2.94 -10.59
N ALA A 44 5.42 3.23 -11.09
CA ALA A 44 6.44 2.23 -11.36
C ALA A 44 6.89 1.52 -10.06
N LEU A 45 7.10 2.29 -8.98
CA LEU A 45 7.43 1.76 -7.66
C LEU A 45 6.28 0.93 -7.09
N GLU A 46 5.05 1.44 -7.17
CA GLU A 46 3.86 0.74 -6.69
C GLU A 46 3.65 -0.57 -7.46
N PHE A 47 3.85 -0.55 -8.77
CA PHE A 47 3.80 -1.74 -9.60
C PHE A 47 4.88 -2.74 -9.17
N GLY A 48 6.16 -2.33 -9.12
CA GLY A 48 7.27 -3.23 -8.77
C GLY A 48 7.14 -3.82 -7.35
N LEU A 49 6.78 -3.00 -6.36
CA LEU A 49 6.51 -3.48 -5.00
C LEU A 49 5.31 -4.45 -4.99
N GLY A 50 4.25 -4.09 -5.70
CA GLY A 50 2.99 -4.80 -5.72
C GLY A 50 2.94 -6.09 -6.52
N THR A 51 3.87 -6.28 -7.47
CA THR A 51 3.94 -7.46 -8.34
C THR A 51 5.15 -8.34 -8.07
N LEU A 52 6.25 -7.79 -7.54
CA LEU A 52 7.48 -8.55 -7.30
C LEU A 52 7.79 -8.65 -5.81
N ALA A 53 8.03 -7.52 -5.14
CA ALA A 53 8.59 -7.53 -3.79
C ALA A 53 7.63 -8.12 -2.75
N PHE A 54 6.38 -7.65 -2.70
CA PHE A 54 5.40 -8.16 -1.74
C PHE A 54 4.94 -9.58 -2.05
N PRO A 55 4.64 -9.97 -3.31
CA PRO A 55 4.35 -11.38 -3.61
C PRO A 55 5.47 -12.33 -3.21
N ALA A 56 6.74 -11.97 -3.46
CA ALA A 56 7.88 -12.77 -3.02
C ALA A 56 7.94 -12.91 -1.48
N LEU A 57 7.69 -11.82 -0.75
CA LEU A 57 7.62 -11.85 0.71
C LEU A 57 6.48 -12.74 1.22
N TYR A 58 5.31 -12.68 0.59
CA TYR A 58 4.16 -13.53 0.95
C TYR A 58 4.46 -14.99 0.65
N ALA A 59 5.04 -15.30 -0.51
CA ALA A 59 5.45 -16.64 -0.89
C ALA A 59 6.44 -17.23 0.11
N PHE A 60 7.40 -16.42 0.58
CA PHE A 60 8.34 -16.84 1.63
C PHE A 60 7.61 -17.20 2.93
N VAL A 61 6.65 -16.39 3.38
CA VAL A 61 5.87 -16.68 4.58
C VAL A 61 4.98 -17.92 4.39
N PHE A 62 4.36 -18.10 3.22
CA PHE A 62 3.60 -19.29 2.90
C PHE A 62 4.46 -20.56 2.89
N HIS A 63 5.69 -20.46 2.39
CA HIS A 63 6.67 -21.55 2.43
C HIS A 63 7.03 -21.91 3.87
N LEU A 64 7.35 -20.92 4.72
CA LEU A 64 7.68 -21.16 6.14
C LEU A 64 6.51 -21.73 6.95
N SER A 65 5.28 -21.35 6.62
CA SER A 65 4.07 -21.82 7.31
C SER A 65 3.49 -23.10 6.72
N ALA A 66 4.05 -23.60 5.61
CA ALA A 66 3.53 -24.73 4.83
C ALA A 66 2.03 -24.61 4.51
N ARG A 67 1.52 -23.37 4.40
CA ARG A 67 0.09 -23.06 4.21
C ARG A 67 -0.05 -21.84 3.32
N ALA A 68 -0.50 -22.07 2.10
CA ALA A 68 -0.99 -21.02 1.21
C ALA A 68 -2.51 -21.20 1.07
N ASP A 69 -3.28 -20.36 1.74
CA ASP A 69 -4.74 -20.34 1.65
C ASP A 69 -5.26 -18.90 1.81
N VAL A 70 -6.53 -18.68 1.44
CA VAL A 70 -7.17 -17.36 1.47
C VAL A 70 -7.13 -16.73 2.87
N ARG A 71 -7.33 -17.53 3.93
CA ARG A 71 -7.37 -17.05 5.32
C ARG A 71 -5.97 -16.64 5.78
N THR A 72 -4.96 -17.47 5.53
CA THR A 72 -3.56 -17.19 5.83
C THR A 72 -3.09 -15.94 5.06
N GLY A 73 -3.42 -15.86 3.77
CA GLY A 73 -3.15 -14.68 2.95
C GLY A 73 -3.85 -13.41 3.46
N ALA A 74 -5.10 -13.49 3.86
CA ALA A 74 -5.84 -12.36 4.43
C ALA A 74 -5.22 -11.86 5.74
N MET A 75 -4.80 -12.75 6.63
CA MET A 75 -4.11 -12.39 7.89
C MET A 75 -2.77 -11.69 7.61
N LEU A 76 -1.98 -12.20 6.67
CA LEU A 76 -0.75 -11.51 6.24
C LEU A 76 -1.05 -10.16 5.60
N GLY A 77 -2.11 -10.08 4.79
CA GLY A 77 -2.71 -8.85 4.29
C GLY A 77 -2.99 -7.83 5.39
N LEU A 78 -3.62 -8.25 6.47
CA LEU A 78 -3.93 -7.38 7.60
C LEU A 78 -2.67 -6.87 8.31
N VAL A 79 -1.70 -7.76 8.57
CA VAL A 79 -0.41 -7.40 9.18
C VAL A 79 0.35 -6.41 8.30
N HIS A 80 0.40 -6.66 6.99
CA HIS A 80 1.00 -5.75 6.03
C HIS A 80 0.26 -4.40 6.02
N GLY A 81 -1.07 -4.38 5.99
CA GLY A 81 -1.86 -3.16 6.06
C GLY A 81 -1.57 -2.35 7.33
N LEU A 82 -1.46 -3.01 8.49
CA LEU A 82 -1.08 -2.37 9.75
C LEU A 82 0.34 -1.81 9.67
N ALA A 83 1.31 -2.59 9.20
CA ALA A 83 2.69 -2.14 9.05
C ALA A 83 2.78 -0.91 8.14
N THR A 84 2.05 -0.90 7.02
CA THR A 84 1.95 0.25 6.12
C THR A 84 1.31 1.45 6.83
N ALA A 85 0.21 1.25 7.56
CA ALA A 85 -0.48 2.31 8.30
C ALA A 85 0.42 2.96 9.37
N PHE A 86 1.15 2.16 10.13
CA PHE A 86 2.11 2.65 11.14
C PHE A 86 3.31 3.35 10.52
N SER A 87 3.72 2.95 9.31
CA SER A 87 4.84 3.54 8.60
C SER A 87 4.46 4.85 7.89
N LEU A 88 3.19 5.10 7.60
CA LEU A 88 2.72 6.30 6.89
C LEU A 88 3.23 7.63 7.46
N PRO A 89 3.14 7.91 8.79
CA PRO A 89 3.69 9.16 9.35
C PRO A 89 5.18 9.34 9.05
N LEU A 90 5.95 8.25 9.17
CA LEU A 90 7.39 8.26 8.95
C LEU A 90 7.70 8.51 7.47
N ILE A 91 7.07 7.77 6.57
CA ILE A 91 7.19 7.90 5.10
C ILE A 91 6.81 9.33 4.67
N ALA A 92 5.68 9.83 5.19
CA ALA A 92 5.18 11.14 4.82
C ALA A 92 6.11 12.28 5.28
N ARG A 93 6.84 12.10 6.39
CA ARG A 93 7.79 13.08 6.93
C ARG A 93 9.18 12.97 6.30
N SER A 94 9.67 11.75 6.06
CA SER A 94 11.03 11.50 5.59
C SER A 94 11.21 11.73 4.09
N GLY A 95 10.15 11.56 3.29
CA GLY A 95 10.16 11.81 1.85
C GLY A 95 10.54 13.26 1.51
N ARG A 96 11.04 13.50 0.29
CA ARG A 96 11.43 14.84 -0.17
C ARG A 96 10.28 15.85 -0.10
N CYS A 97 9.06 15.44 -0.45
CA CYS A 97 7.88 16.30 -0.32
C CYS A 97 7.56 16.63 1.16
N GLY A 98 7.72 15.66 2.05
CA GLY A 98 7.53 15.83 3.49
C GLY A 98 8.51 16.84 4.09
N ARG A 99 9.80 16.69 3.75
CA ARG A 99 10.87 17.60 4.19
C ARG A 99 10.72 19.03 3.68
N ARG A 100 10.02 19.24 2.56
CA ARG A 100 9.66 20.57 2.03
C ARG A 100 8.34 21.12 2.57
N GLY A 101 7.61 20.38 3.41
CA GLY A 101 6.32 20.82 3.95
C GLY A 101 5.18 20.88 2.92
N VAL A 102 5.35 20.29 1.74
CA VAL A 102 4.34 20.34 0.66
C VAL A 102 3.34 19.18 0.71
N MET A 103 3.51 18.24 1.64
CA MET A 103 2.63 17.08 1.83
C MET A 103 1.90 17.18 3.15
N ALA A 104 0.61 16.84 3.14
CA ALA A 104 -0.19 16.78 4.35
C ALA A 104 0.40 15.74 5.32
N PRO A 105 0.47 16.04 6.63
CA PRO A 105 0.92 15.09 7.62
C PRO A 105 -0.03 13.89 7.64
N ALA A 106 0.52 12.68 7.57
CA ALA A 106 -0.31 11.48 7.51
C ALA A 106 -1.05 11.21 8.82
N GLY A 107 -0.51 11.67 9.97
CA GLY A 107 -1.01 11.30 11.29
C GLY A 107 -0.84 9.81 11.59
N LEU A 108 -1.03 9.40 12.84
CA LEU A 108 -0.97 7.99 13.24
C LEU A 108 -1.95 7.17 12.39
N LEU A 109 -1.55 6.00 11.90
CA LEU A 109 -2.35 5.11 11.04
C LEU A 109 -2.91 5.74 9.73
N GLY A 110 -2.50 6.97 9.37
CA GLY A 110 -3.04 7.68 8.21
C GLY A 110 -4.29 8.54 8.51
N TRP A 111 -4.66 8.74 9.77
CA TRP A 111 -5.84 9.55 10.16
C TRP A 111 -5.82 11.00 9.62
N GLY A 112 -4.63 11.60 9.48
CA GLY A 112 -4.47 12.95 8.91
C GLY A 112 -4.81 13.04 7.42
N LEU A 113 -4.81 11.89 6.72
CA LEU A 113 -5.18 11.81 5.31
C LEU A 113 -6.69 11.65 5.11
N GLY A 114 -7.48 11.44 6.16
CA GLY A 114 -8.93 11.33 6.10
C GLY A 114 -9.46 10.19 6.96
N PRO A 115 -10.72 10.27 7.44
CA PRO A 115 -11.26 9.37 8.44
C PRO A 115 -11.39 7.92 7.97
N ALA A 116 -11.56 7.69 6.66
CA ALA A 116 -11.65 6.33 6.14
C ALA A 116 -10.28 5.73 5.81
N THR A 117 -9.20 6.52 5.81
CA THR A 117 -7.87 6.08 5.35
C THR A 117 -7.38 4.80 6.05
N PRO A 118 -7.42 4.69 7.38
CA PRO A 118 -6.92 3.50 8.06
C PRO A 118 -7.72 2.26 7.67
N VAL A 119 -9.05 2.34 7.70
CA VAL A 119 -9.95 1.23 7.36
C VAL A 119 -9.76 0.80 5.92
N LEU A 120 -9.71 1.75 4.97
CA LEU A 120 -9.50 1.47 3.56
C LEU A 120 -8.13 0.84 3.31
N LEU A 121 -7.09 1.29 4.00
CA LEU A 121 -5.75 0.74 3.85
C LEU A 121 -5.69 -0.71 4.33
N LEU A 122 -6.28 -1.00 5.49
CA LEU A 122 -6.38 -2.36 6.02
C LEU A 122 -7.19 -3.26 5.10
N LEU A 123 -8.35 -2.79 4.64
CA LEU A 123 -9.21 -3.53 3.72
C LEU A 123 -8.49 -3.85 2.42
N ALA A 124 -7.83 -2.85 1.82
CA ALA A 124 -7.10 -2.99 0.57
C ALA A 124 -5.96 -4.03 0.67
N HIS A 125 -5.19 -4.03 1.75
CA HIS A 125 -4.11 -4.99 1.97
C HIS A 125 -4.64 -6.39 2.34
N THR A 126 -5.74 -6.45 3.09
CA THR A 126 -6.41 -7.72 3.42
C THR A 126 -6.92 -8.41 2.17
N VAL A 127 -7.62 -7.68 1.28
CA VAL A 127 -8.08 -8.19 -0.02
C VAL A 127 -6.90 -8.61 -0.89
N TYR A 128 -5.85 -7.80 -0.96
CA TYR A 128 -4.64 -8.16 -1.69
C TYR A 128 -4.00 -9.45 -1.19
N GLY A 129 -3.86 -9.61 0.13
CA GLY A 129 -3.32 -10.81 0.74
C GLY A 129 -4.20 -12.04 0.53
N ALA A 130 -5.53 -11.89 0.64
CA ALA A 130 -6.48 -12.95 0.35
C ALA A 130 -6.37 -13.46 -1.10
N LEU A 131 -6.22 -12.53 -2.06
CA LEU A 131 -5.98 -12.86 -3.47
C LEU A 131 -4.65 -13.59 -3.68
N LEU A 132 -3.58 -13.17 -3.01
CA LEU A 132 -2.31 -13.91 -3.06
C LEU A 132 -2.48 -15.31 -2.46
N GLY A 133 -3.13 -15.43 -1.30
CA GLY A 133 -3.45 -16.72 -0.70
C GLY A 133 -4.21 -17.63 -1.64
N TYR A 134 -5.20 -17.10 -2.38
CA TYR A 134 -5.93 -17.84 -3.41
C TYR A 134 -5.02 -18.29 -4.57
N VAL A 135 -4.20 -17.39 -5.10
CA VAL A 135 -3.30 -17.68 -6.23
C VAL A 135 -2.24 -18.73 -5.85
N TYR A 136 -1.64 -18.61 -4.66
CA TYR A 136 -0.65 -19.56 -4.15
C TYR A 136 -1.26 -20.85 -3.60
N ALA A 137 -2.56 -20.87 -3.30
CA ALA A 137 -3.32 -22.09 -2.96
C ALA A 137 -3.66 -22.94 -4.19
N GLY A 138 -3.52 -22.38 -5.41
CA GLY A 138 -3.74 -23.12 -6.66
C GLY A 138 -2.88 -24.40 -6.71
N PRO A 139 -3.41 -25.47 -7.33
CA PRO A 139 -2.94 -26.84 -7.14
C PRO A 139 -1.46 -26.94 -7.46
N GLY A 140 -0.71 -27.63 -6.59
CA GLY A 140 0.74 -27.75 -6.68
C GLY A 140 1.25 -27.88 -8.11
N LEU A 141 2.20 -27.00 -8.47
CA LEU A 141 3.27 -27.39 -9.38
C LEU A 141 4.20 -28.35 -8.64
#